data_AF-A0A535AXC3-F1
#
_entry.id   AF-A0A535AXC3-F1
#
_cell.length_a   1.000
_cell.length_b   1.000
_cell.length_c   1.000
_cell.angle_alpha   90.00
_cell.angle_beta   90.00
_cell.angle_gamma   90.00
#
_symmetry.space_group_name_H-M   'P 1'
#
loop_
_entity.id
_entity.type
_entity.pdbx_description
1 polymer ?
#
loop_
_entity_poly.entity_id
_entity_poly.type
_entity_poly.pdbx_seq_one_letter_code
_entity_poly.pdbx_strand_id
1 'polypeptide(L)' 'MAELQKLLGSEAGDHSLVLDLNEVRLVDRDVVSFLASCEAKGITLANCPAYIREWIERETTP' A
#
# COMPACT_ATOMS: atom_id res chain seq x y z
N MET A 1 -9.57 -7.99 -8.60
CA MET A 1 -9.16 -6.75 -7.88
C MET A 1 -10.29 -6.15 -7.02
N ALA A 2 -11.57 -6.35 -7.36
CA ALA A 2 -12.69 -5.76 -6.61
C ALA A 2 -12.88 -6.28 -5.17
N GLU A 3 -12.56 -7.55 -4.90
CA GLU A 3 -12.82 -8.14 -3.57
C GLU A 3 -11.85 -7.62 -2.49
N LEU A 4 -10.59 -7.40 -2.84
CA LEU A 4 -9.59 -6.87 -1.90
C LEU A 4 -9.92 -5.42 -1.50
N GLN A 5 -10.36 -4.59 -2.47
CA GLN A 5 -10.78 -3.22 -2.19
C GLN A 5 -12.03 -3.16 -1.31
N LYS A 6 -12.95 -4.10 -1.47
CA LYS A 6 -14.20 -4.17 -0.69
C LYS A 6 -13.95 -4.55 0.77
N LEU A 7 -12.99 -5.45 1.02
CA LEU A 7 -12.53 -5.80 2.37
C LEU A 7 -11.89 -4.60 3.07
N LEU A 8 -10.96 -3.92 2.41
CA LEU A 8 -10.24 -2.77 2.99
C LEU A 8 -11.15 -1.55 3.24
N GLY A 9 -12.18 -1.35 2.40
CA GLY A 9 -13.16 -0.27 2.59
C GLY A 9 -14.16 -0.49 3.74
N SER A 10 -14.34 -1.74 4.18
CA SER A 10 -15.30 -2.09 5.25
C SER A 10 -14.70 -2.01 6.65
N GLU A 11 -13.37 -2.06 6.79
CA GLU A 11 -12.67 -2.05 8.09
C GLU A 11 -11.98 -0.72 8.45
N ALA A 12 -12.09 0.30 7.60
CA ALA A 12 -11.45 1.61 7.81
C ALA A 12 -12.11 2.48 8.91
N GLY A 13 -13.04 1.93 9.69
CA GLY A 13 -13.79 2.66 10.71
C GLY A 13 -13.15 2.75 12.09
N ASP A 14 -12.30 1.79 12.48
CA ASP A 14 -11.75 1.74 13.86
C ASP A 14 -10.46 0.89 14.02
N HIS A 15 -9.90 0.34 12.94
CA HIS A 15 -8.73 -0.55 13.03
C HIS A 15 -7.55 0.02 12.24
N SER A 16 -6.39 0.10 12.88
CA SER A 16 -5.14 0.42 12.19
C SER A 16 -4.75 -0.78 11.31
N LEU A 17 -5.14 -0.71 10.04
CA LEU A 17 -4.80 -1.71 9.04
C LEU A 17 -3.30 -1.64 8.76
N VAL A 18 -2.64 -2.80 8.84
CA VAL A 18 -1.22 -2.95 8.53
C VAL A 18 -1.09 -3.89 7.34
N LEU A 19 -0.42 -3.43 6.29
CA LEU A 19 -0.12 -4.23 5.11
C LEU A 19 1.34 -4.69 5.20
N ASP A 20 1.55 -5.98 5.38
CA ASP A 20 2.89 -6.57 5.41
C ASP A 20 3.40 -6.89 4.01
N LEU A 21 4.60 -6.39 3.67
CA LEU A 21 5.20 -6.55 2.35
C LEU A 21 6.39 -7.52 2.34
N ASN A 22 6.58 -8.33 3.39
CA ASN A 22 7.75 -9.21 3.53
C ASN A 22 7.86 -10.26 2.40
N GLU A 23 6.74 -10.71 1.84
CA GLU A 23 6.72 -11.69 0.75
C GLU A 23 6.65 -11.05 -0.66
N VAL A 24 6.61 -9.72 -0.74
CA VAL A 24 6.51 -9.01 -2.01
C VAL A 24 7.89 -8.86 -2.63
N ARG A 25 8.11 -9.51 -3.78
CA ARG A 25 9.40 -9.52 -4.49
C ARG A 25 9.44 -8.68 -5.75
N LEU A 26 8.28 -8.43 -6.35
CA LEU A 26 8.14 -7.63 -7.57
C LEU A 26 6.87 -6.80 -7.43
N VAL A 27 6.96 -5.49 -7.68
CA VAL A 27 5.80 -4.61 -7.77
C VAL A 27 5.88 -3.82 -9.06
N ASP A 28 4.76 -3.79 -9.76
CA ASP A 28 4.57 -2.92 -10.91
C ASP A 28 4.09 -1.53 -10.47
N ARG A 29 4.14 -0.58 -11.39
CA ARG A 29 3.70 0.81 -11.15
C ARG A 29 2.29 0.92 -10.56
N ASP A 30 1.35 0.10 -11.05
CA ASP A 30 -0.02 0.07 -10.54
C ASP A 30 -0.10 -0.32 -9.05
N VAL A 31 0.74 -1.28 -8.64
CA VAL A 31 0.85 -1.72 -7.25
C VAL A 31 1.46 -0.61 -6.38
N VAL A 32 2.47 0.09 -6.88
CA VAL A 32 3.07 1.23 -6.17
C VAL A 32 2.05 2.35 -5.92
N SER A 33 1.25 2.71 -6.93
CA SER A 33 0.16 3.67 -6.78
C SER A 33 -0.90 3.22 -5.75
N PHE A 34 -1.24 1.93 -5.74
CA PHE A 34 -2.14 1.36 -4.73
C PHE A 34 -1.55 1.46 -3.30
N LEU A 35 -0.28 1.12 -3.13
CA LEU A 35 0.42 1.22 -1.83
C LEU A 35 0.47 2.66 -1.32
N ALA A 36 0.75 3.61 -2.20
CA ALA A 36 0.71 5.04 -1.88
C ALA A 36 -0.70 5.47 -1.42
N SER A 37 -1.75 5.00 -2.09
CA SER A 37 -3.14 5.25 -1.69
C SER A 37 -3.49 4.62 -0.34
N CYS A 38 -2.90 3.47 -0.01
CA CYS A 38 -3.05 2.84 1.30
C CYS A 38 -2.44 3.70 2.41
N GLU A 39 -1.20 4.19 2.25
CA GLU A 39 -0.58 5.11 3.23
C GLU A 39 -1.41 6.38 3.41
N ALA A 40 -1.92 6.96 2.32
CA ALA A 40 -2.79 8.14 2.37
C ALA A 40 -4.12 7.91 3.12
N LYS A 41 -4.56 6.66 3.24
CA LYS A 41 -5.76 6.25 4.00
C LYS A 41 -5.45 5.86 5.46
N GLY A 42 -4.21 6.02 5.91
CA GLY A 42 -3.77 5.68 7.26
C GLY A 42 -3.43 4.20 7.46
N ILE A 43 -3.24 3.44 6.38
CA ILE A 43 -2.79 2.04 6.43
C ILE A 43 -1.27 2.05 6.55
N THR A 44 -0.73 1.32 7.54
CA THR A 44 0.72 1.22 7.75
C THR A 44 1.32 0.14 6.84
N LEU A 45 2.37 0.46 6.08
CA LEU A 45 3.13 -0.53 5.31
C LEU A 45 4.25 -1.13 6.19
N ALA A 46 4.10 -2.37 6.64
CA ALA A 46 5.11 -3.11 7.39
C ALA A 46 6.06 -3.88 6.46
N ASN A 47 7.32 -4.05 6.89
CA ASN A 47 8.36 -4.75 6.13
C ASN A 47 8.51 -4.27 4.67
N CYS A 48 8.22 -2.98 4.42
CA CYS A 48 8.31 -2.38 3.10
C CYS A 48 9.77 -2.37 2.61
N PRO A 49 10.11 -3.09 1.54
CA PRO A 49 11.44 -3.04 0.94
C PRO A 49 11.78 -1.62 0.49
N ALA A 50 13.04 -1.22 0.66
CA ALA A 50 13.50 0.14 0.35
C ALA A 50 13.20 0.56 -1.10
N TYR A 51 13.27 -0.37 -2.07
CA TYR A 51 12.97 -0.08 -3.47
C TYR A 51 11.50 0.28 -3.71
N ILE A 52 10.56 -0.30 -2.94
CA ILE A 52 9.13 0.03 -3.04
C ILE A 52 8.90 1.44 -2.51
N ARG A 53 9.48 1.77 -1.36
CA ARG A 53 9.39 3.11 -0.77
C ARG A 53 9.94 4.17 -1.74
N GLU A 54 11.11 3.92 -2.33
CA GLU A 54 11.70 4.85 -3.30
C GLU A 54 10.79 5.04 -4.53
N TRP A 55 10.13 3.98 -4.99
CA TRP A 55 9.18 4.07 -6.11
C TRP A 55 7.91 4.84 -5.75
N ILE A 56 7.37 4.65 -4.52
CA ILE A 56 6.25 5.43 -4.01
C ILE A 56 6.62 6.91 -4.01
N GLU A 57 7.77 7.27 -3.42
CA GLU A 57 8.24 8.65 -3.33
C GLU A 57 8.38 9.28 -4.71
N ARG A 58 8.99 8.57 -5.66
CA ARG A 58 9.15 9.00 -7.06
C ARG A 58 7.84 9.18 -7.81
N GLU A 59 6.82 8.39 -7.50
CA GLU A 59 5.50 8.49 -8.14
C GLU A 59 4.65 9.61 -7.55
N THR A 60 4.83 9.94 -6.27
CA THR A 60 4.21 11.10 -5.64
C THR A 60 4.92 12.43 -5.90
N THR A 61 6.11 12.40 -6.52
CA THR A 61 6.81 13.62 -6.94
C THR A 61 6.26 14.05 -8.32
N PRO A 62 5.71 15.27 -8.46
CA PRO A 62 5.19 15.78 -9.74
C PRO A 62 6.28 16.02 -10.79
#